data_AF-A0A2T7LXN3-F1
#
_entry.id   AF-A0A2T7LXN3-F1
#
_cell.length_a   1.000
_cell.length_b   1.000
_cell.length_c   1.000
_cell.angle_alpha   90.00
_cell.angle_beta   90.00
_cell.angle_gamma   90.00
#
_symmetry.space_group_name_H-M   'P 1'
#
loop_
_entity.id
_entity.type
_entity.pdbx_description
1 polymer ?
#
loop_
_entity_poly.entity_id
_entity_poly.type
_entity_poly.pdbx_seq_one_letter_code
_entity_poly.pdbx_strand_id
1 'polypeptide(L)'
;MTTRSPATASAPVTVTWAGANARRLARQRLHPDAAATASPFTAPGEAVAAMLGAHAQVLSAAELSVGLRGDGLTRTDVRTALWTDRTLVKTFGPRGTVHLLPAADLPLWTGALSAVPTGPNPFPKDARMTPDQVEAVVAAVGDALTGAELTIDELSDEVVARTGPWAGDRVMPGFQAMWPRWRQVLHLAGHRGALAYAPNRGRKATYTNPGCTPLPGPGALAALIERYLYAYGPATPAHFARWLAAPKRWAAERFAALAASGTIEEVTLAEDGPAWVVAGDADFPDAPVRGVRLLPYFDAFAIASWPRERLFPGAAWERALAGGQAGNFPVLLVDGVVAGVWHQRRSGRRIAVTVEPLKPLSGARLRDLEEQVERVAAIMEGTAELTVGPVTVGPHA
;
A
#
# COMPACT_ATOMS: atom_id res chain seq x y z
N MET A 1 -46.08 6.00 -29.91
CA MET A 1 -45.72 5.41 -28.60
C MET A 1 -44.71 4.30 -28.90
N THR A 2 -43.44 4.66 -29.04
CA THR A 2 -42.37 3.75 -29.44
C THR A 2 -41.77 3.13 -28.19
N THR A 3 -42.15 1.89 -27.92
CA THR A 3 -41.62 1.07 -26.83
C THR A 3 -40.16 0.73 -27.11
N ARG A 4 -39.23 1.30 -26.33
CA ARG A 4 -37.84 0.86 -26.27
C ARG A 4 -37.82 -0.58 -25.74
N SER A 5 -37.34 -1.52 -26.55
CA SER A 5 -37.00 -2.87 -26.09
C SER A 5 -36.02 -2.79 -24.92
N PRO A 6 -36.17 -3.64 -23.90
CA PRO A 6 -35.15 -3.77 -22.86
C PRO A 6 -33.89 -4.35 -23.51
N ALA A 7 -32.77 -3.63 -23.38
CA ALA A 7 -31.47 -4.15 -23.77
C ALA A 7 -31.23 -5.45 -22.99
N THR A 8 -31.08 -6.56 -23.71
CA THR A 8 -30.60 -7.82 -23.14
C THR A 8 -29.23 -7.56 -22.55
N ALA A 9 -29.11 -7.54 -21.22
CA ALA A 9 -27.82 -7.50 -20.56
C ALA A 9 -27.03 -8.74 -21.02
N SER A 10 -25.90 -8.53 -21.70
CA SER A 10 -24.97 -9.61 -22.04
C SER A 10 -24.51 -10.29 -20.76
N ALA A 11 -24.33 -11.61 -20.79
CA ALA A 11 -23.76 -12.33 -19.66
C ALA A 11 -22.40 -11.71 -19.26
N PRO A 12 -22.07 -11.62 -17.96
CA PRO A 12 -20.78 -11.09 -17.51
C PRO A 12 -19.61 -11.86 -18.11
N VAL A 13 -18.53 -11.15 -18.45
CA VAL A 13 -17.28 -11.78 -18.92
C VAL A 13 -16.73 -12.67 -17.81
N THR A 14 -16.32 -13.90 -18.14
CA THR A 14 -15.64 -14.80 -17.20
C THR A 14 -14.13 -14.63 -17.29
N VAL A 15 -13.49 -14.43 -16.15
CA VAL A 15 -12.06 -14.13 -16.00
C VAL A 15 -11.39 -15.21 -15.19
N THR A 16 -10.28 -15.77 -15.65
CA THR A 16 -9.51 -16.74 -14.86
C THR A 16 -8.66 -16.03 -13.79
N TRP A 17 -8.35 -16.73 -12.69
CA TRP A 17 -7.37 -16.22 -11.71
C TRP A 17 -6.03 -15.88 -12.37
N ALA A 18 -5.55 -16.73 -13.28
CA ALA A 18 -4.28 -16.52 -13.97
C ALA A 18 -4.27 -15.21 -14.76
N GLY A 19 -5.32 -14.93 -15.54
CA GLY A 19 -5.44 -13.68 -16.31
C GLY A 19 -5.60 -12.45 -15.41
N ALA A 20 -6.42 -12.54 -14.35
CA ALA A 20 -6.56 -11.47 -13.36
C ALA A 20 -5.21 -11.16 -12.69
N ASN A 21 -4.47 -12.18 -12.25
CA ASN A 21 -3.19 -12.03 -11.58
C ASN A 21 -2.11 -11.49 -12.52
N ALA A 22 -2.07 -11.97 -13.78
CA ALA A 22 -1.18 -11.46 -14.81
C ALA A 22 -1.40 -9.96 -15.07
N ARG A 23 -2.67 -9.53 -15.16
CA ARG A 23 -3.01 -8.12 -15.35
C ARG A 23 -2.56 -7.25 -14.17
N ARG A 24 -2.78 -7.70 -12.92
CA ARG A 24 -2.33 -6.98 -11.71
C ARG A 24 -0.81 -6.79 -11.71
N LEU A 25 -0.07 -7.86 -12.01
CA LEU A 25 1.39 -7.83 -12.09
C LEU A 25 1.87 -6.92 -13.24
N ALA A 26 1.23 -6.95 -14.40
CA ALA A 26 1.56 -6.11 -15.54
C ALA A 26 1.35 -4.61 -15.24
N ARG A 27 0.20 -4.24 -14.66
CA ARG A 27 -0.13 -2.85 -14.26
C ARG A 27 0.86 -2.26 -13.26
N GLN A 28 1.49 -3.13 -12.48
CA GLN A 28 2.48 -2.75 -11.48
C GLN A 28 3.91 -3.02 -11.93
N ARG A 29 4.15 -3.36 -13.21
CA ARG A 29 5.49 -3.67 -13.76
C ARG A 29 6.24 -4.80 -13.05
N LEU A 30 5.50 -5.68 -12.39
CA LEU A 30 6.05 -6.89 -11.76
C LEU A 30 6.05 -8.08 -12.72
N HIS A 31 5.42 -7.99 -13.89
CA HIS A 31 5.48 -9.03 -14.92
C HIS A 31 6.74 -8.84 -15.78
N PRO A 32 7.69 -9.80 -15.83
CA PRO A 32 8.94 -9.63 -16.59
C PRO A 32 8.70 -9.39 -18.08
N ASP A 33 7.87 -10.23 -18.72
CA ASP A 33 7.68 -10.15 -20.18
C ASP A 33 6.79 -8.97 -20.61
N ALA A 34 5.74 -8.62 -19.84
CA ALA A 34 4.88 -7.48 -20.13
C ALA A 34 5.51 -6.13 -19.73
N ALA A 35 6.52 -6.13 -18.84
CA ALA A 35 7.29 -4.92 -18.55
C ALA A 35 8.07 -4.46 -19.79
N ALA A 36 8.50 -5.38 -20.66
CA ALA A 36 9.26 -5.08 -21.87
C ALA A 36 8.44 -4.42 -23.00
N THR A 37 7.11 -4.51 -22.99
CA THR A 37 6.25 -4.05 -24.10
C THR A 37 5.56 -2.70 -23.87
N ALA A 38 5.50 -2.23 -22.62
CA ALA A 38 4.91 -0.92 -22.31
C ALA A 38 5.95 0.04 -21.72
N SER A 39 5.77 1.35 -21.90
CA SER A 39 6.75 2.37 -21.52
C SER A 39 7.21 2.28 -20.06
N PRO A 40 8.53 2.23 -19.78
CA PRO A 40 9.04 2.04 -18.43
C PRO A 40 8.55 3.15 -17.48
N PHE A 41 8.34 2.81 -16.20
CA PHE A 41 8.25 3.84 -15.18
C PHE A 41 9.65 4.41 -14.96
N THR A 42 9.81 5.69 -15.31
CA THR A 42 11.08 6.41 -15.23
C THR A 42 11.15 7.29 -13.99
N ALA A 43 10.00 7.59 -13.37
CA ALA A 43 9.93 8.34 -12.13
C ALA A 43 9.38 7.48 -10.97
N PRO A 44 9.92 7.60 -9.74
CA PRO A 44 9.38 6.95 -8.56
C PRO A 44 7.87 7.18 -8.34
N GLY A 45 7.37 8.38 -8.69
CA GLY A 45 5.96 8.74 -8.59
C GLY A 45 5.03 7.84 -9.40
N GLU A 46 5.45 7.41 -10.60
CA GLU A 46 4.65 6.55 -11.48
C GLU A 46 4.46 5.16 -10.86
N ALA A 47 5.55 4.58 -10.35
CA ALA A 47 5.52 3.30 -9.66
C ALA A 47 4.65 3.36 -8.39
N VAL A 48 4.77 4.44 -7.60
CA VAL A 48 3.95 4.64 -6.39
C VAL A 48 2.47 4.81 -6.76
N ALA A 49 2.14 5.56 -7.82
CA ALA A 49 0.77 5.74 -8.30
C ALA A 49 0.17 4.40 -8.76
N ALA A 50 0.91 3.63 -9.55
CA ALA A 50 0.46 2.35 -10.11
C ALA A 50 0.11 1.30 -9.03
N MET A 51 0.77 1.35 -7.87
CA MET A 51 0.49 0.46 -6.74
C MET A 51 -0.41 1.08 -5.66
N LEU A 52 -0.94 2.28 -5.87
CA LEU A 52 -1.73 3.02 -4.88
C LEU A 52 -1.03 3.22 -3.53
N GLY A 53 0.22 3.68 -3.61
CA GLY A 53 1.03 4.01 -2.45
C GLY A 53 1.96 2.87 -2.03
N ALA A 54 3.22 3.20 -1.78
CA ALA A 54 4.21 2.23 -1.28
C ALA A 54 4.19 2.23 0.25
N HIS A 55 3.99 1.07 0.89
CA HIS A 55 3.96 1.00 2.34
C HIS A 55 5.35 1.29 2.94
N ALA A 56 5.44 2.30 3.79
CA ALA A 56 6.69 2.94 4.21
C ALA A 56 6.90 2.99 5.74
N GLN A 57 6.25 2.10 6.48
CA GLN A 57 6.57 1.85 7.90
C GLN A 57 8.05 1.48 8.07
N VAL A 58 8.58 0.72 7.09
CA VAL A 58 10.01 0.48 6.89
C VAL A 58 10.39 1.14 5.56
N LEU A 59 11.08 2.28 5.61
CA LEU A 59 11.35 3.07 4.41
C LEU A 59 12.17 2.29 3.36
N SER A 60 13.13 1.46 3.79
CA SER A 60 13.91 0.63 2.87
C SER A 60 13.07 -0.40 2.12
N ALA A 61 11.96 -0.87 2.69
CA ALA A 61 11.03 -1.77 2.00
C ALA A 61 10.24 -1.01 0.93
N ALA A 62 9.82 0.24 1.20
CA ALA A 62 9.20 1.11 0.20
C ALA A 62 10.19 1.45 -0.93
N GLU A 63 11.44 1.81 -0.60
CA GLU A 63 12.51 2.06 -1.57
C GLU A 63 12.67 0.87 -2.53
N LEU A 64 12.73 -0.34 -1.98
CA LEU A 64 12.83 -1.56 -2.79
C LEU A 64 11.57 -1.82 -3.62
N SER A 65 10.38 -1.68 -3.03
CA SER A 65 9.09 -1.91 -3.71
C SER A 65 8.91 -0.98 -4.92
N VAL A 66 9.35 0.28 -4.80
CA VAL A 66 9.35 1.26 -5.89
C VAL A 66 10.39 0.91 -6.95
N GLY A 67 11.64 0.64 -6.53
CA GLY A 67 12.72 0.28 -7.46
C GLY A 67 12.45 -0.98 -8.29
N LEU A 68 11.71 -1.95 -7.74
CA LEU A 68 11.30 -3.16 -8.45
C LEU A 68 10.35 -2.89 -9.63
N ARG A 69 9.66 -1.75 -9.62
CA ARG A 69 8.64 -1.39 -10.63
C ARG A 69 9.14 -0.36 -11.64
N GLY A 70 10.24 0.32 -11.35
CA GLY A 70 10.86 1.29 -12.24
C GLY A 70 12.04 0.74 -13.02
N ASP A 71 12.31 1.34 -14.16
CA ASP A 71 13.49 1.03 -14.96
C ASP A 71 14.70 1.78 -14.41
N GLY A 72 15.78 1.07 -14.10
CA GLY A 72 17.00 1.67 -13.52
C GLY A 72 16.85 2.30 -12.13
N LEU A 73 15.63 2.44 -11.59
CA LEU A 73 15.40 3.15 -10.32
C LEU A 73 16.13 2.52 -9.13
N THR A 74 16.71 3.39 -8.32
CA THR A 74 17.42 3.09 -7.08
C THR A 74 16.73 3.71 -5.87
N ARG A 75 17.18 3.33 -4.68
CA ARG A 75 16.77 3.97 -3.43
C ARG A 75 17.11 5.46 -3.38
N THR A 76 18.16 5.90 -4.07
CA THR A 76 18.57 7.31 -4.11
C THR A 76 17.57 8.13 -4.89
N ASP A 77 17.04 7.59 -6.00
CA ASP A 77 15.98 8.26 -6.78
C ASP A 77 14.72 8.44 -5.94
N VAL A 78 14.31 7.41 -5.19
CA VAL A 78 13.15 7.47 -4.28
C VAL A 78 13.34 8.53 -3.21
N ARG A 79 14.54 8.63 -2.63
CA ARG A 79 14.87 9.64 -1.60
C ARG A 79 14.92 11.05 -2.16
N THR A 80 15.46 11.21 -3.36
CA THR A 80 15.51 12.49 -4.06
C THR A 80 14.09 12.98 -4.34
N ALA A 81 13.25 12.11 -4.90
CA ALA A 81 11.83 12.39 -5.12
C ALA A 81 11.07 12.76 -3.83
N LEU A 82 11.40 12.13 -2.71
CA LEU A 82 10.73 12.34 -1.42
C LEU A 82 11.19 13.61 -0.67
N TRP A 83 12.50 13.81 -0.58
CA TRP A 83 13.08 14.84 0.29
C TRP A 83 13.58 16.08 -0.45
N THR A 84 13.97 15.95 -1.72
CA THR A 84 14.52 17.05 -2.52
C THR A 84 13.46 17.61 -3.47
N ASP A 85 12.95 16.78 -4.37
CA ASP A 85 12.03 17.23 -5.43
C ASP A 85 10.58 17.35 -4.93
N ARG A 86 10.28 16.73 -3.78
CA ARG A 86 8.95 16.71 -3.13
C ARG A 86 7.84 16.20 -4.06
N THR A 87 8.19 15.38 -5.04
CA THR A 87 7.23 14.68 -5.93
C THR A 87 6.60 13.47 -5.26
N LEU A 88 7.23 12.95 -4.19
CA LEU A 88 6.65 12.00 -3.26
C LEU A 88 6.44 12.65 -1.89
N VAL A 89 5.39 12.21 -1.19
CA VAL A 89 5.08 12.59 0.19
C VAL A 89 5.02 11.32 1.03
N LYS A 90 5.73 11.32 2.16
CA LYS A 90 5.59 10.28 3.19
C LYS A 90 4.56 10.74 4.20
N THR A 91 3.42 10.05 4.29
CA THR A 91 2.34 10.35 5.25
C THR A 91 1.56 9.08 5.60
N PHE A 92 0.41 9.21 6.25
CA PHE A 92 -0.47 8.10 6.59
C PHE A 92 -1.44 7.82 5.43
N GLY A 93 -1.45 6.57 4.96
CA GLY A 93 -2.30 6.08 3.88
C GLY A 93 -3.40 5.14 4.41
N PRO A 94 -3.84 4.15 3.60
CA PRO A 94 -4.81 3.14 4.00
C PRO A 94 -4.53 2.53 5.38
N ARG A 95 -5.59 2.29 6.16
CA ARG A 95 -5.53 1.63 7.48
C ARG A 95 -4.71 2.40 8.53
N GLY A 96 -4.41 3.68 8.27
CA GLY A 96 -3.61 4.52 9.18
C GLY A 96 -2.13 4.14 9.23
N THR A 97 -1.61 3.38 8.26
CA THR A 97 -0.18 3.04 8.20
C THR A 97 0.59 4.00 7.31
N VAL A 98 1.90 4.09 7.53
CA VAL A 98 2.75 5.04 6.79
C VAL A 98 2.96 4.57 5.35
N HIS A 99 2.78 5.46 4.38
CA HIS A 99 2.98 5.23 2.95
C HIS A 99 3.77 6.37 2.30
N LEU A 100 4.43 6.07 1.19
CA LEU A 100 4.79 7.06 0.17
C LEU A 100 3.59 7.21 -0.78
N LEU A 101 3.19 8.43 -1.04
CA LEU A 101 2.13 8.79 -1.99
C LEU A 101 2.70 9.80 -2.99
N PRO A 102 2.27 9.80 -4.27
CA PRO A 102 2.63 10.88 -5.19
C PRO A 102 2.03 12.19 -4.67
N ALA A 103 2.82 13.28 -4.69
CA ALA A 103 2.35 14.58 -4.21
C ALA A 103 1.10 15.06 -4.97
N ALA A 104 1.05 14.80 -6.28
CA ALA A 104 -0.09 15.12 -7.15
C ALA A 104 -1.38 14.37 -6.77
N ASP A 105 -1.27 13.20 -6.13
CA ASP A 105 -2.41 12.39 -5.71
C ASP A 105 -2.82 12.66 -4.25
N LEU A 106 -2.07 13.49 -3.51
CA LEU A 106 -2.34 13.73 -2.10
C LEU A 106 -3.74 14.33 -1.83
N PRO A 107 -4.27 15.27 -2.65
CA PRO A 107 -5.64 15.74 -2.51
C PRO A 107 -6.69 14.63 -2.62
N LEU A 108 -6.49 13.68 -3.53
CA LEU A 108 -7.36 12.51 -3.70
C LEU A 108 -7.30 11.61 -2.47
N TRP A 109 -6.10 11.27 -2.00
CA TRP A 109 -5.91 10.41 -0.84
C TRP A 109 -6.52 11.01 0.42
N THR A 110 -6.23 12.27 0.70
CA THR A 110 -6.74 12.96 1.88
C THR A 110 -8.26 13.08 1.83
N GLY A 111 -8.83 13.44 0.68
CA GLY A 111 -10.29 13.49 0.49
C GLY A 111 -10.97 12.14 0.72
N ALA A 112 -10.41 11.07 0.12
CA ALA A 112 -10.99 9.74 0.22
C ALA A 112 -10.87 9.14 1.63
N LEU A 113 -9.68 9.21 2.25
CA LEU A 113 -9.43 8.65 3.59
C LEU A 113 -10.20 9.42 4.67
N SER A 114 -10.36 10.73 4.49
CA SER A 114 -11.22 11.59 5.33
C SER A 114 -12.70 11.19 5.33
N ALA A 115 -13.16 10.52 4.27
CA ALA A 115 -14.55 10.08 4.09
C ALA A 115 -14.79 8.62 4.51
N VAL A 116 -13.73 7.87 4.86
CA VAL A 116 -13.86 6.50 5.35
C VAL A 116 -14.45 6.54 6.78
N PRO A 117 -15.54 5.82 7.07
CA PRO A 117 -16.09 5.77 8.42
C PRO A 117 -15.06 5.20 9.40
N THR A 118 -14.86 5.89 10.52
CA THR A 118 -14.00 5.42 11.60
C THR A 118 -14.67 4.28 12.36
N GLY A 119 -13.90 3.21 12.64
CA GLY A 119 -14.34 2.13 13.51
C GLY A 119 -14.42 2.56 14.99
N PRO A 120 -14.84 1.64 15.88
CA PRO A 120 -14.84 1.90 17.32
C PRO A 120 -13.43 2.20 17.83
N ASN A 121 -13.29 3.22 18.68
CA ASN A 121 -12.01 3.57 19.28
C ASN A 121 -11.57 2.44 20.26
N PRO A 122 -10.40 1.81 20.04
CA PRO A 122 -9.95 0.67 20.83
C PRO A 122 -9.44 1.06 22.23
N PHE A 123 -9.20 2.35 22.51
CA PHE A 123 -8.65 2.80 23.77
C PHE A 123 -9.67 2.74 24.92
N PRO A 124 -9.23 2.59 26.18
CA PRO A 124 -10.07 2.75 27.37
C PRO A 124 -10.78 4.12 27.39
N LYS A 125 -11.96 4.20 28.03
CA LYS A 125 -12.81 5.41 28.01
C LYS A 125 -12.10 6.68 28.49
N ASP A 126 -11.28 6.54 29.52
CA ASP A 126 -10.45 7.59 30.14
C ASP A 126 -9.28 8.05 29.26
N ALA A 127 -8.87 7.23 28.28
CA ALA A 127 -7.85 7.57 27.30
C ALA A 127 -8.42 8.24 26.04
N ARG A 128 -9.72 8.12 25.76
CA ARG A 128 -10.35 8.65 24.54
C ARG A 128 -10.42 10.17 24.54
N MET A 129 -10.46 10.74 23.33
CA MET A 129 -10.83 12.13 23.08
C MET A 129 -12.29 12.18 22.60
N THR A 130 -12.99 13.27 22.93
CA THR A 130 -14.27 13.61 22.30
C THR A 130 -14.06 14.00 20.84
N PRO A 131 -15.11 14.02 19.99
CA PRO A 131 -14.99 14.52 18.63
C PRO A 131 -14.41 15.94 18.56
N ASP A 132 -14.87 16.86 19.40
CA ASP A 132 -14.35 18.24 19.43
C ASP A 132 -12.86 18.31 19.84
N GLN A 133 -12.44 17.46 20.77
CA GLN A 133 -11.02 17.35 21.15
C GLN A 133 -10.17 16.79 20.00
N VAL A 134 -10.70 15.85 19.22
CA VAL A 134 -10.02 15.33 18.02
C VAL A 134 -9.82 16.44 17.00
N GLU A 135 -10.87 17.20 16.68
CA GLU A 135 -10.78 18.32 15.74
C GLU A 135 -9.83 19.41 16.24
N ALA A 136 -9.88 19.77 17.53
CA ALA A 136 -8.97 20.74 18.14
C ALA A 136 -7.50 20.31 18.02
N VAL A 137 -7.19 19.03 18.24
CA VAL A 137 -5.81 18.52 18.11
C VAL A 137 -5.38 18.46 16.65
N VAL A 138 -6.24 18.05 15.72
CA VAL A 138 -5.91 18.04 14.28
C VAL A 138 -5.61 19.46 13.79
N ALA A 139 -6.43 20.45 14.17
CA ALA A 139 -6.18 21.85 13.87
C ALA A 139 -4.85 22.33 14.47
N ALA A 140 -4.60 22.05 15.76
CA ALA A 140 -3.36 22.42 16.43
C ALA A 140 -2.11 21.81 15.76
N VAL A 141 -2.20 20.57 15.28
CA VAL A 141 -1.12 19.93 14.51
C VAL A 141 -0.89 20.66 13.18
N GLY A 142 -1.96 20.94 12.42
CA GLY A 142 -1.87 21.64 11.15
C GLY A 142 -1.25 23.03 11.28
N ASP A 143 -1.67 23.79 12.29
CA ASP A 143 -1.18 25.14 12.58
C ASP A 143 0.29 25.12 13.02
N ALA A 144 0.65 24.21 13.94
CA ALA A 144 2.02 24.07 14.44
C ALA A 144 3.03 23.71 13.33
N LEU A 145 2.58 22.94 12.33
CA LEU A 145 3.43 22.44 11.26
C LEU A 145 3.45 23.35 10.02
N THR A 146 2.65 24.41 9.99
CA THR A 146 2.62 25.35 8.86
C THR A 146 3.91 26.16 8.83
N GLY A 147 4.70 25.97 7.76
CA GLY A 147 6.00 26.66 7.62
C GLY A 147 7.09 26.15 8.56
N ALA A 148 6.89 25.00 9.21
CA ALA A 148 7.83 24.43 10.18
C ALA A 148 8.09 22.93 9.94
N GLU A 149 9.27 22.49 10.37
CA GLU A 149 9.61 21.07 10.52
C GLU A 149 9.92 20.78 11.99
N LEU A 150 8.98 20.10 12.66
CA LEU A 150 9.06 19.84 14.10
C LEU A 150 9.35 18.38 14.37
N THR A 151 10.25 18.10 15.32
CA THR A 151 10.38 16.76 15.89
C THR A 151 9.09 16.37 16.62
N ILE A 152 8.89 15.07 16.85
CA ILE A 152 7.71 14.59 17.60
C ILE A 152 7.58 15.21 19.01
N ASP A 153 8.70 15.58 19.64
CA ASP A 153 8.69 16.19 20.98
C ASP A 153 8.33 17.67 20.89
N GLU A 154 8.94 18.43 19.97
CA GLU A 154 8.57 19.83 19.71
C GLU A 154 7.09 19.94 19.28
N LEU A 155 6.62 19.04 18.42
CA LEU A 155 5.20 18.98 18.06
C LEU A 155 4.31 18.64 19.26
N SER A 156 4.79 17.85 20.22
CA SER A 156 4.04 17.60 21.45
C SER A 156 3.86 18.89 22.26
N ASP A 157 4.93 19.67 22.41
CA ASP A 157 4.92 20.93 23.15
C ASP A 157 3.97 21.94 22.48
N GLU A 158 4.06 22.06 21.16
CA GLU A 158 3.21 22.92 20.34
C GLU A 158 1.72 22.54 20.42
N VAL A 159 1.39 21.24 20.36
CA VAL A 159 0.00 20.78 20.50
C VAL A 159 -0.52 21.08 21.91
N VAL A 160 0.24 20.75 22.96
CA VAL A 160 -0.17 21.01 24.35
C VAL A 160 -0.38 22.50 24.60
N ALA A 161 0.48 23.37 24.06
CA ALA A 161 0.34 24.81 24.18
C ALA A 161 -0.96 25.34 23.54
N ARG A 162 -1.40 24.75 22.43
CA ARG A 162 -2.61 25.18 21.70
C ARG A 162 -3.90 24.58 22.25
N THR A 163 -3.88 23.36 22.76
CA THR A 163 -5.09 22.64 23.18
C THR A 163 -5.27 22.57 24.70
N GLY A 164 -4.18 22.67 25.46
CA GLY A 164 -4.12 22.55 26.90
C GLY A 164 -3.49 21.24 27.40
N PRO A 165 -3.19 21.14 28.71
CA PRO A 165 -2.41 20.04 29.31
C PRO A 165 -2.97 18.63 29.09
N TRP A 166 -4.29 18.49 28.99
CA TRP A 166 -4.99 17.21 28.81
C TRP A 166 -4.53 16.44 27.55
N ALA A 167 -4.08 17.15 26.52
CA ALA A 167 -3.55 16.55 25.29
C ALA A 167 -2.18 15.89 25.53
N GLY A 168 -1.45 16.35 26.53
CA GLY A 168 -0.17 15.83 27.01
C GLY A 168 -0.28 14.61 27.92
N ASP A 169 -1.48 14.30 28.44
CA ASP A 169 -1.68 13.18 29.36
C ASP A 169 -1.14 11.87 28.79
N ARG A 170 -0.30 11.17 29.55
CA ARG A 170 0.33 9.93 29.10
C ARG A 170 -0.60 8.73 29.29
N VAL A 171 -1.56 8.58 28.38
CA VAL A 171 -2.64 7.57 28.46
C VAL A 171 -2.59 6.54 27.32
N MET A 172 -1.67 6.69 26.38
CA MET A 172 -1.56 5.83 25.21
C MET A 172 -0.45 4.79 25.38
N PRO A 173 -0.74 3.48 25.35
CA PRO A 173 0.33 2.46 25.36
C PRO A 173 1.27 2.63 24.17
N GLY A 174 2.55 2.89 24.43
CA GLY A 174 3.62 2.94 23.43
C GLY A 174 4.66 1.85 23.64
N PHE A 175 5.61 1.72 22.71
CA PHE A 175 6.60 0.63 22.72
C PHE A 175 7.47 0.53 23.99
N GLN A 176 7.70 1.65 24.69
CA GLN A 176 8.59 1.71 25.87
C GLN A 176 8.02 2.58 27.01
N ALA A 177 6.95 3.33 26.75
CA ALA A 177 6.37 4.26 27.69
C ALA A 177 4.94 4.59 27.26
N MET A 178 4.17 5.18 28.19
CA MET A 178 2.90 5.80 27.85
C MET A 178 3.14 7.08 27.05
N TRP A 179 2.49 7.20 25.91
CA TRP A 179 2.52 8.34 25.01
C TRP A 179 1.44 9.37 25.37
N PRO A 180 1.66 10.66 25.02
CA PRO A 180 0.64 11.70 25.12
C PRO A 180 -0.65 11.35 24.37
N ARG A 181 -1.78 11.76 24.94
CA ARG A 181 -3.14 11.53 24.40
C ARG A 181 -3.27 11.98 22.96
N TRP A 182 -2.70 13.14 22.62
CA TRP A 182 -2.77 13.72 21.28
C TRP A 182 -2.22 12.80 20.19
N ARG A 183 -1.27 11.89 20.51
CA ARG A 183 -0.69 10.98 19.51
C ARG A 183 -1.71 10.01 18.89
N GLN A 184 -2.90 9.87 19.48
CA GLN A 184 -4.03 9.14 18.88
C GLN A 184 -4.40 9.63 17.48
N VAL A 185 -4.26 10.93 17.20
CA VAL A 185 -4.75 11.52 15.94
C VAL A 185 -3.65 11.69 14.90
N LEU A 186 -2.43 11.21 15.11
CA LEU A 186 -1.34 11.35 14.12
C LEU A 186 -1.73 10.86 12.72
N HIS A 187 -2.35 9.67 12.65
CA HIS A 187 -2.80 9.12 11.38
C HIS A 187 -3.94 9.94 10.77
N LEU A 188 -4.88 10.40 11.61
CA LEU A 188 -6.01 11.22 11.18
C LEU A 188 -5.54 12.60 10.66
N ALA A 189 -4.58 13.24 11.32
CA ALA A 189 -3.97 14.48 10.85
C ALA A 189 -3.32 14.28 9.47
N GLY A 190 -2.69 13.13 9.23
CA GLY A 190 -2.22 12.74 7.91
C GLY A 190 -3.34 12.59 6.88
N HIS A 191 -4.42 11.88 7.23
CA HIS A 191 -5.61 11.73 6.37
C HIS A 191 -6.30 13.05 6.05
N ARG A 192 -6.22 14.03 6.95
CA ARG A 192 -6.79 15.37 6.79
C ARG A 192 -5.86 16.34 6.05
N GLY A 193 -4.67 15.89 5.65
CA GLY A 193 -3.67 16.73 4.96
C GLY A 193 -2.95 17.72 5.87
N ALA A 194 -3.10 17.61 7.19
CA ALA A 194 -2.47 18.50 8.17
C ALA A 194 -1.03 18.07 8.54
N LEU A 195 -0.64 16.84 8.19
CA LEU A 195 0.64 16.26 8.59
C LEU A 195 1.25 15.36 7.50
N ALA A 196 2.54 15.54 7.28
CA ALA A 196 3.42 14.64 6.55
C ALA A 196 4.75 14.51 7.29
N TYR A 197 5.51 13.46 7.00
CA TYR A 197 6.86 13.31 7.53
C TYR A 197 7.83 14.25 6.80
N ALA A 198 8.80 14.76 7.56
CA ALA A 198 9.96 15.51 7.10
C ALA A 198 11.26 14.68 7.33
N PRO A 199 12.43 15.14 6.83
CA PRO A 199 13.71 14.49 7.12
C PRO A 199 14.00 14.42 8.63
N ASN A 200 14.29 13.22 9.13
CA ASN A 200 14.55 13.01 10.55
C ASN A 200 15.65 13.94 11.08
N ARG A 201 15.46 14.48 12.28
CA ARG A 201 16.51 15.18 13.03
C ARG A 201 17.19 14.18 13.97
N GLY A 202 18.35 13.67 13.54
CA GLY A 202 19.04 12.57 14.22
C GLY A 202 18.14 11.32 14.28
N ARG A 203 17.88 10.81 15.49
CA ARG A 203 17.02 9.63 15.69
C ARG A 203 15.52 9.95 15.77
N LYS A 204 15.13 11.24 15.78
CA LYS A 204 13.75 11.67 15.96
C LYS A 204 13.07 11.85 14.60
N ALA A 205 11.86 11.32 14.47
CA ALA A 205 10.97 11.66 13.37
C ALA A 205 10.60 13.14 13.46
N THR A 206 10.52 13.76 12.29
CA THR A 206 10.03 15.12 12.13
C THR A 206 8.79 15.13 11.23
N TYR A 207 7.98 16.15 11.40
CA TYR A 207 6.73 16.35 10.70
C TYR A 207 6.66 17.77 10.16
N THR A 208 5.88 17.94 9.11
CA THR A 208 5.57 19.23 8.48
C THR A 208 4.16 19.18 7.90
N ASN A 209 3.61 20.35 7.55
CA ASN A 209 2.35 20.43 6.84
C ASN A 209 2.63 20.31 5.33
N PRO A 210 2.03 19.33 4.61
CA PRO A 210 2.27 19.15 3.18
C PRO A 210 1.64 20.23 2.29
N GLY A 211 0.88 21.19 2.84
CA GLY A 211 0.26 22.26 2.07
C GLY A 211 -0.85 21.77 1.13
N CYS A 212 -1.54 20.69 1.51
CA CYS A 212 -2.54 20.03 0.67
C CYS A 212 -3.96 20.46 1.01
N THR A 213 -4.75 20.78 -0.01
CA THR A 213 -6.21 20.91 0.13
C THR A 213 -6.89 19.61 -0.29
N PRO A 214 -7.59 18.89 0.61
CA PRO A 214 -8.27 17.65 0.26
C PRO A 214 -9.34 17.83 -0.82
N LEU A 215 -9.48 16.85 -1.72
CA LEU A 215 -10.63 16.78 -2.62
C LEU A 215 -11.92 16.49 -1.83
N PRO A 216 -13.10 16.90 -2.35
CA PRO A 216 -14.37 16.52 -1.74
C PRO A 216 -14.52 15.00 -1.63
N GLY A 217 -14.85 14.53 -0.42
CA GLY A 217 -14.89 13.11 -0.08
C GLY A 217 -15.62 12.20 -1.08
N PRO A 218 -16.85 12.54 -1.53
CA PRO A 218 -17.59 11.71 -2.48
C PRO A 218 -16.85 11.48 -3.81
N GLY A 219 -16.33 12.55 -4.43
CA GLY A 219 -15.58 12.45 -5.70
C GLY A 219 -14.23 11.76 -5.52
N ALA A 220 -13.54 12.05 -4.42
CA ALA A 220 -12.27 11.42 -4.10
C ALA A 220 -12.42 9.90 -3.89
N LEU A 221 -13.50 9.47 -3.23
CA LEU A 221 -13.75 8.06 -2.97
C LEU A 221 -14.09 7.27 -4.23
N ALA A 222 -14.92 7.84 -5.12
CA ALA A 222 -15.24 7.23 -6.42
C ALA A 222 -13.95 6.96 -7.21
N ALA A 223 -13.12 8.00 -7.37
CA ALA A 223 -11.84 7.89 -8.06
C ALA A 223 -10.87 6.90 -7.38
N LEU A 224 -10.87 6.80 -6.04
CA LEU A 224 -10.06 5.81 -5.33
C LEU A 224 -10.53 4.37 -5.60
N ILE A 225 -11.84 4.13 -5.67
CA ILE A 225 -12.39 2.80 -6.00
C ILE A 225 -12.02 2.43 -7.44
N GLU A 226 -12.18 3.34 -8.40
CA GLU A 226 -11.79 3.11 -9.80
C GLU A 226 -10.30 2.77 -9.90
N ARG A 227 -9.43 3.56 -9.26
CA ARG A 227 -7.98 3.30 -9.24
C ARG A 227 -7.64 1.97 -8.55
N TYR A 228 -8.37 1.58 -7.50
CA TYR A 228 -8.23 0.28 -6.85
C TYR A 228 -8.62 -0.88 -7.76
N LEU A 229 -9.75 -0.77 -8.46
CA LEU A 229 -10.18 -1.78 -9.42
C LEU A 229 -9.26 -1.84 -10.63
N TYR A 230 -8.69 -0.72 -11.05
CA TYR A 230 -7.65 -0.72 -12.06
C TYR A 230 -6.39 -1.44 -11.56
N ALA A 231 -5.83 -1.10 -10.41
CA ALA A 231 -4.59 -1.73 -9.95
C ALA A 231 -4.75 -3.21 -9.51
N TYR A 232 -5.90 -3.55 -8.91
CA TYR A 232 -6.10 -4.81 -8.17
C TYR A 232 -7.35 -5.60 -8.60
N GLY A 233 -8.14 -5.09 -9.55
CA GLY A 233 -9.33 -5.78 -10.06
C GLY A 233 -8.98 -7.05 -10.86
N PRO A 234 -9.96 -7.96 -11.06
CA PRO A 234 -11.32 -7.90 -10.54
C PRO A 234 -11.34 -8.02 -9.03
N ALA A 235 -12.23 -7.28 -8.37
CA ALA A 235 -12.33 -7.31 -6.91
C ALA A 235 -13.77 -7.10 -6.43
N THR A 236 -14.05 -7.60 -5.22
CA THR A 236 -15.35 -7.42 -4.56
C THR A 236 -15.32 -6.20 -3.64
N PRO A 237 -16.48 -5.66 -3.24
CA PRO A 237 -16.54 -4.63 -2.21
C PRO A 237 -15.88 -5.08 -0.88
N ALA A 238 -15.91 -6.39 -0.58
CA ALA A 238 -15.28 -6.94 0.62
C ALA A 238 -13.75 -6.91 0.55
N HIS A 239 -13.16 -7.10 -0.64
CA HIS A 239 -11.71 -6.94 -0.85
C HIS A 239 -11.30 -5.49 -0.59
N PHE A 240 -12.01 -4.53 -1.19
CA PHE A 240 -11.77 -3.10 -1.00
C PHE A 240 -11.95 -2.66 0.46
N ALA A 241 -13.03 -3.10 1.11
CA ALA A 241 -13.30 -2.82 2.52
C ALA A 241 -12.13 -3.27 3.41
N ARG A 242 -11.61 -4.47 3.18
CA ARG A 242 -10.46 -4.98 3.93
C ARG A 242 -9.18 -4.21 3.61
N TRP A 243 -8.94 -3.83 2.35
CA TRP A 243 -7.79 -3.02 1.97
C TRP A 243 -7.81 -1.65 2.66
N LEU A 244 -8.94 -0.96 2.75
CA LEU A 244 -9.03 0.32 3.47
C LEU A 244 -9.20 0.22 4.99
N ALA A 245 -9.51 -0.97 5.52
CA ALA A 245 -10.09 -1.14 6.86
C ALA A 245 -11.42 -0.37 7.05
N ALA A 246 -12.27 -0.38 6.02
CA ALA A 246 -13.58 0.25 6.01
C ALA A 246 -14.71 -0.77 6.35
N PRO A 247 -15.89 -0.31 6.79
CA PRO A 247 -17.04 -1.19 6.99
C PRO A 247 -17.51 -1.85 5.69
N LYS A 248 -17.77 -3.16 5.72
CA LYS A 248 -18.18 -3.94 4.52
C LYS A 248 -19.44 -3.41 3.86
N ARG A 249 -20.47 -3.08 4.66
CA ARG A 249 -21.75 -2.54 4.16
C ARG A 249 -21.53 -1.20 3.44
N TRP A 250 -20.73 -0.32 4.03
CA TRP A 250 -20.40 0.97 3.42
C TRP A 250 -19.72 0.78 2.06
N ALA A 251 -18.74 -0.13 1.96
CA ALA A 251 -18.08 -0.41 0.69
C ALA A 251 -19.06 -0.96 -0.36
N ALA A 252 -19.97 -1.86 0.03
CA ALA A 252 -20.99 -2.40 -0.86
C ALA A 252 -21.92 -1.31 -1.40
N GLU A 253 -22.36 -0.37 -0.56
CA GLU A 253 -23.18 0.77 -0.98
C GLU A 253 -22.44 1.70 -1.95
N ARG A 254 -21.13 1.91 -1.77
CA ARG A 254 -20.32 2.70 -2.72
C ARG A 254 -20.18 2.01 -4.07
N PHE A 255 -19.91 0.71 -4.09
CA PHE A 255 -19.82 -0.06 -5.33
C PHE A 255 -21.16 -0.10 -6.06
N ALA A 256 -22.28 -0.29 -5.35
CA ALA A 256 -23.62 -0.26 -5.95
C ALA A 256 -23.92 1.09 -6.63
N ALA A 257 -23.49 2.21 -6.03
CA ALA A 257 -23.65 3.53 -6.63
C ALA A 257 -22.83 3.68 -7.93
N LEU A 258 -21.57 3.21 -7.94
CA LEU A 258 -20.71 3.23 -9.13
C LEU A 258 -21.17 2.29 -10.24
N ALA A 259 -21.76 1.15 -9.88
CA ALA A 259 -22.37 0.23 -10.82
C ALA A 259 -23.61 0.87 -11.47
N ALA A 260 -24.46 1.52 -10.67
CA ALA A 260 -25.65 2.21 -11.16
C ALA A 260 -25.31 3.39 -12.07
N SER A 261 -24.16 4.05 -11.89
CA SER A 261 -23.67 5.10 -12.80
C SER A 261 -22.97 4.57 -14.05
N GLY A 262 -22.73 3.26 -14.16
CA GLY A 262 -21.98 2.66 -15.26
C GLY A 262 -20.47 2.92 -15.20
N THR A 263 -19.93 3.32 -14.04
CA THR A 263 -18.49 3.56 -13.84
C THR A 263 -17.72 2.25 -13.65
N ILE A 264 -18.38 1.23 -13.13
CA ILE A 264 -17.84 -0.12 -12.96
C ILE A 264 -18.80 -1.14 -13.55
N GLU A 265 -18.28 -2.25 -14.05
CA GLU A 265 -19.07 -3.34 -14.59
C GLU A 265 -18.74 -4.67 -13.91
N GLU A 266 -19.71 -5.58 -13.90
CA GLU A 266 -19.59 -6.89 -13.27
C GLU A 266 -18.90 -7.87 -14.22
N VAL A 267 -17.97 -8.64 -13.67
CA VAL A 267 -17.32 -9.80 -14.31
C VAL A 267 -17.42 -10.99 -13.36
N THR A 268 -17.31 -12.21 -13.89
CA THR A 268 -17.21 -13.42 -13.07
C THR A 268 -15.75 -13.83 -12.94
N LEU A 269 -15.19 -13.77 -11.73
CA LEU A 269 -13.89 -14.41 -11.46
C LEU A 269 -14.14 -15.92 -11.33
N ALA A 270 -13.57 -16.71 -12.25
CA ALA A 270 -13.78 -18.15 -12.34
C ALA A 270 -13.53 -18.81 -10.98
N GLU A 271 -14.45 -19.69 -10.57
CA GLU A 271 -14.43 -20.39 -9.27
C GLU A 271 -14.58 -19.53 -8.01
N ASP A 272 -14.54 -18.19 -8.11
CA ASP A 272 -14.62 -17.27 -6.96
C ASP A 272 -15.90 -16.39 -6.99
N GLY A 273 -16.57 -16.27 -8.13
CA GLY A 273 -17.88 -15.63 -8.29
C GLY A 273 -17.85 -14.17 -8.79
N PRO A 274 -18.92 -13.40 -8.56
CA PRO A 274 -19.05 -12.03 -9.06
C PRO A 274 -17.98 -11.08 -8.49
N ALA A 275 -17.41 -10.26 -9.37
CA ALA A 275 -16.43 -9.24 -9.04
C ALA A 275 -16.61 -8.01 -9.95
N TRP A 276 -15.93 -6.93 -9.62
CA TRP A 276 -16.04 -5.67 -10.34
C TRP A 276 -14.72 -5.29 -11.01
N VAL A 277 -14.82 -4.65 -12.16
CA VAL A 277 -13.75 -3.94 -12.86
C VAL A 277 -14.21 -2.53 -13.22
N VAL A 278 -13.29 -1.65 -13.62
CA VAL A 278 -13.68 -0.38 -14.24
C VAL A 278 -14.42 -0.69 -15.54
N ALA A 279 -15.49 0.05 -15.84
CA ALA A 279 -16.27 -0.19 -17.05
C ALA A 279 -15.39 -0.04 -18.31
N GLY A 280 -15.46 -1.00 -19.23
CA GLY A 280 -14.62 -1.06 -20.43
C GLY A 280 -13.20 -1.59 -20.17
N ASP A 281 -12.91 -2.02 -18.94
CA ASP A 281 -11.61 -2.58 -18.54
C ASP A 281 -11.74 -4.08 -18.22
N ALA A 282 -12.44 -4.81 -19.08
CA ALA A 282 -12.70 -6.25 -18.95
C ALA A 282 -11.76 -7.14 -19.77
N ASP A 283 -10.71 -6.56 -20.37
CA ASP A 283 -9.70 -7.33 -21.10
C ASP A 283 -8.65 -7.94 -20.14
N PHE A 284 -8.38 -9.23 -20.33
CA PHE A 284 -7.43 -9.99 -19.52
C PHE A 284 -6.46 -10.79 -20.40
N PRO A 285 -5.18 -10.89 -20.02
CA PRO A 285 -4.25 -11.77 -20.70
C PRO A 285 -4.66 -13.25 -20.54
N ASP A 286 -4.58 -14.01 -21.64
CA ASP A 286 -4.77 -15.46 -21.61
C ASP A 286 -3.51 -16.21 -21.11
N ALA A 287 -2.34 -15.59 -21.30
CA ALA A 287 -1.07 -16.20 -20.94
C ALA A 287 -0.80 -16.08 -19.42
N PRO A 288 -0.40 -17.18 -18.75
CA PRO A 288 0.01 -17.12 -17.36
C PRO A 288 1.34 -16.38 -17.21
N VAL A 289 1.52 -15.72 -16.07
CA VAL A 289 2.81 -15.10 -15.72
C VAL A 289 3.88 -16.17 -15.56
N ARG A 290 5.08 -15.85 -16.03
CA ARG A 290 6.26 -16.68 -15.80
C ARG A 290 7.34 -15.90 -15.08
N GLY A 291 8.20 -16.63 -14.36
CA GLY A 291 9.44 -16.09 -13.77
C GLY A 291 9.37 -15.92 -12.27
N VAL A 292 10.40 -15.25 -11.73
CA VAL A 292 10.61 -15.05 -10.30
C VAL A 292 10.53 -13.57 -9.93
N ARG A 293 9.96 -13.27 -8.76
CA ARG A 293 10.03 -11.95 -8.11
C ARG A 293 10.33 -12.08 -6.63
N LEU A 294 11.15 -11.18 -6.10
CA LEU A 294 11.39 -11.01 -4.68
C LEU A 294 10.70 -9.75 -4.18
N LEU A 295 9.52 -9.88 -3.59
CA LEU A 295 8.76 -8.74 -3.08
C LEU A 295 9.13 -8.45 -1.63
N PRO A 296 9.41 -7.18 -1.25
CA PRO A 296 9.79 -6.83 0.11
C PRO A 296 8.65 -6.97 1.11
N TYR A 297 8.96 -6.75 2.40
CA TYR A 297 7.96 -6.51 3.43
C TYR A 297 6.92 -5.49 2.96
N PHE A 298 5.67 -5.78 3.28
CA PHE A 298 4.54 -4.90 2.99
C PHE A 298 4.36 -4.48 1.52
N ASP A 299 4.91 -5.22 0.55
CA ASP A 299 4.68 -4.90 -0.86
C ASP A 299 3.18 -4.86 -1.18
N ALA A 300 2.75 -3.78 -1.83
CA ALA A 300 1.35 -3.46 -2.03
C ALA A 300 0.61 -4.55 -2.83
N PHE A 301 1.29 -5.20 -3.79
CA PHE A 301 0.73 -6.31 -4.57
C PHE A 301 0.30 -7.47 -3.66
N ALA A 302 1.19 -7.92 -2.77
CA ALA A 302 0.92 -9.06 -1.89
C ALA A 302 -0.16 -8.75 -0.84
N ILE A 303 -0.25 -7.48 -0.39
CA ILE A 303 -1.27 -7.04 0.56
C ILE A 303 -2.65 -6.94 -0.10
N ALA A 304 -2.73 -6.25 -1.25
CA ALA A 304 -4.00 -5.85 -1.85
C ALA A 304 -4.63 -6.92 -2.76
N SER A 305 -3.85 -7.89 -3.25
CA SER A 305 -4.38 -8.94 -4.12
C SER A 305 -5.26 -9.94 -3.38
N TRP A 306 -6.43 -10.22 -3.96
CA TRP A 306 -7.44 -11.16 -3.49
C TRP A 306 -8.05 -11.95 -4.66
N PRO A 307 -8.54 -13.19 -4.47
CA PRO A 307 -8.58 -13.95 -3.21
C PRO A 307 -7.19 -14.36 -2.71
N ARG A 308 -7.02 -14.45 -1.39
CA ARG A 308 -5.68 -14.61 -0.80
C ARG A 308 -5.16 -16.03 -0.92
N GLU A 309 -6.06 -16.99 -0.85
CA GLU A 309 -5.83 -18.43 -0.97
C GLU A 309 -5.29 -18.79 -2.36
N ARG A 310 -5.67 -18.02 -3.39
CA ARG A 310 -5.17 -18.17 -4.75
C ARG A 310 -3.74 -17.65 -4.90
N LEU A 311 -3.40 -16.55 -4.22
CA LEU A 311 -2.06 -15.97 -4.25
C LEU A 311 -1.08 -16.70 -3.30
N PHE A 312 -1.57 -17.22 -2.18
CA PHE A 312 -0.83 -17.94 -1.16
C PHE A 312 -1.36 -19.38 -1.04
N PRO A 313 -1.09 -20.26 -2.03
CA PRO A 313 -1.64 -21.60 -2.04
C PRO A 313 -0.96 -22.53 -1.04
N GLY A 314 -1.75 -23.36 -0.35
CA GLY A 314 -1.26 -24.46 0.49
C GLY A 314 -0.24 -24.01 1.55
N ALA A 315 0.96 -24.60 1.53
CA ALA A 315 2.01 -24.30 2.50
C ALA A 315 2.47 -22.83 2.51
N ALA A 316 2.23 -22.08 1.41
CA ALA A 316 2.54 -20.65 1.36
C ALA A 316 1.67 -19.83 2.30
N TRP A 317 0.41 -20.24 2.50
CA TRP A 317 -0.50 -19.59 3.45
C TRP A 317 0.08 -19.62 4.86
N GLU A 318 0.44 -20.81 5.33
CA GLU A 318 0.97 -21.02 6.68
C GLU A 318 2.34 -20.36 6.89
N ARG A 319 3.20 -20.39 5.86
CA ARG A 319 4.59 -19.91 5.99
C ARG A 319 4.74 -18.39 5.88
N ALA A 320 3.94 -17.74 5.02
CA ALA A 320 4.15 -16.35 4.63
C ALA A 320 3.08 -15.38 5.16
N LEU A 321 2.00 -15.87 5.78
CA LEU A 321 0.98 -15.05 6.43
C LEU A 321 1.05 -15.18 7.95
N ALA A 322 0.58 -14.16 8.67
CA ALA A 322 0.29 -14.30 10.10
C ALA A 322 -1.23 -14.20 10.31
N GLY A 323 -1.90 -15.33 10.55
CA GLY A 323 -3.35 -15.36 10.70
C GLY A 323 -4.11 -14.81 9.48
N GLY A 324 -3.59 -15.05 8.27
CA GLY A 324 -4.15 -14.53 7.01
C GLY A 324 -3.70 -13.10 6.63
N GLN A 325 -2.94 -12.41 7.49
CA GLN A 325 -2.37 -11.09 7.19
C GLN A 325 -1.10 -11.21 6.33
N ALA A 326 -1.05 -10.51 5.19
CA ALA A 326 0.14 -10.42 4.34
C ALA A 326 1.00 -9.20 4.70
N GLY A 327 2.25 -9.23 4.26
CA GLY A 327 3.23 -8.15 4.43
C GLY A 327 4.19 -8.35 5.60
N ASN A 328 3.97 -9.37 6.43
CA ASN A 328 4.81 -9.67 7.59
C ASN A 328 6.13 -10.36 7.22
N PHE A 329 6.20 -10.93 6.01
CA PHE A 329 7.37 -11.53 5.42
C PHE A 329 7.58 -10.97 4.00
N PRO A 330 8.83 -10.82 3.54
CA PRO A 330 9.15 -10.68 2.13
C PRO A 330 8.86 -12.00 1.43
N VAL A 331 8.25 -11.96 0.26
CA VAL A 331 7.76 -13.16 -0.44
C VAL A 331 8.50 -13.42 -1.74
N LEU A 332 8.79 -14.69 -1.98
CA LEU A 332 9.23 -15.22 -3.26
C LEU A 332 7.99 -15.53 -4.09
N LEU A 333 7.83 -14.88 -5.23
CA LEU A 333 6.86 -15.28 -6.23
C LEU A 333 7.52 -16.17 -7.28
N VAL A 334 6.84 -17.25 -7.64
CA VAL A 334 7.15 -18.08 -8.82
C VAL A 334 5.88 -18.14 -9.66
N ASP A 335 5.97 -17.72 -10.92
CA ASP A 335 4.86 -17.73 -11.88
C ASP A 335 3.61 -16.99 -11.34
N GLY A 336 3.87 -15.88 -10.64
CA GLY A 336 2.86 -14.97 -10.11
C GLY A 336 2.22 -15.39 -8.78
N VAL A 337 2.57 -16.56 -8.21
CA VAL A 337 2.06 -17.01 -6.91
C VAL A 337 3.16 -17.12 -5.86
N VAL A 338 2.81 -16.99 -4.59
CA VAL A 338 3.77 -17.09 -3.48
C VAL A 338 4.24 -18.53 -3.36
N ALA A 339 5.55 -18.71 -3.46
CA ALA A 339 6.22 -20.01 -3.46
C ALA A 339 7.32 -20.11 -2.39
N GLY A 340 7.45 -19.10 -1.53
CA GLY A 340 8.47 -19.03 -0.49
C GLY A 340 8.53 -17.67 0.16
N VAL A 341 9.47 -17.54 1.08
CA VAL A 341 9.82 -16.27 1.71
C VAL A 341 11.31 -15.98 1.51
N TRP A 342 11.70 -14.74 1.74
CA TRP A 342 13.10 -14.38 1.72
C TRP A 342 13.39 -13.34 2.79
N HIS A 343 14.67 -13.12 3.08
CA HIS A 343 15.12 -12.09 3.99
C HIS A 343 16.41 -11.48 3.46
N GLN A 344 16.68 -10.23 3.83
CA GLN A 344 17.93 -9.56 3.50
C GLN A 344 18.58 -8.94 4.72
N ARG A 345 19.91 -9.00 4.75
CA ARG A 345 20.74 -8.29 5.71
C ARG A 345 21.81 -7.49 4.99
N ARG A 346 21.94 -6.22 5.38
CA ARG A 346 23.00 -5.35 4.88
C ARG A 346 24.19 -5.31 5.86
N SER A 347 25.40 -5.41 5.32
CA SER A 347 26.67 -5.15 6.03
C SER A 347 27.61 -4.36 5.11
N GLY A 348 27.79 -3.07 5.39
CA GLY A 348 28.51 -2.17 4.47
C GLY A 348 27.83 -2.09 3.11
N ARG A 349 28.52 -2.53 2.05
CA ARG A 349 27.96 -2.68 0.69
C ARG A 349 27.34 -4.06 0.43
N ARG A 350 27.67 -5.08 1.20
CA ARG A 350 27.14 -6.43 1.03
C ARG A 350 25.66 -6.47 1.40
N ILE A 351 24.85 -7.06 0.52
CA ILE A 351 23.42 -7.33 0.70
C ILE A 351 23.27 -8.85 0.61
N ALA A 352 23.28 -9.49 1.77
CA ALA A 352 23.09 -10.93 1.88
C ALA A 352 21.59 -11.24 1.82
N VAL A 353 21.18 -11.99 0.80
CA VAL A 353 19.80 -12.38 0.54
C VAL A 353 19.65 -13.89 0.77
N THR A 354 18.85 -14.26 1.76
CA THR A 354 18.49 -15.66 2.03
C THR A 354 17.08 -15.92 1.49
N VAL A 355 16.94 -16.94 0.66
CA VAL A 355 15.66 -17.29 0.02
C VAL A 355 15.29 -18.71 0.41
N GLU A 356 14.07 -18.89 0.92
CA GLU A 356 13.48 -20.17 1.31
C GLU A 356 12.33 -20.53 0.35
N PRO A 357 12.62 -21.25 -0.76
CA PRO A 357 11.57 -21.85 -1.58
C PRO A 357 10.87 -22.98 -0.83
N LEU A 358 9.54 -23.06 -0.94
CA LEU A 358 8.73 -24.15 -0.36
C LEU A 358 8.88 -25.46 -1.15
N LYS A 359 9.34 -25.38 -2.39
CA LYS A 359 9.66 -26.50 -3.26
C LYS A 359 10.99 -26.24 -3.96
N PRO A 360 11.78 -27.27 -4.29
CA PRO A 360 13.00 -27.10 -5.07
C PRO A 360 12.73 -26.33 -6.37
N LEU A 361 13.56 -25.33 -6.66
CA LEU A 361 13.49 -24.57 -7.90
C LEU A 361 14.15 -25.35 -9.04
N SER A 362 13.59 -25.25 -10.23
CA SER A 362 14.27 -25.74 -11.44
C SER A 362 15.50 -24.87 -11.74
N GLY A 363 16.44 -25.39 -12.55
CA GLY A 363 17.63 -24.62 -12.94
C GLY A 363 17.31 -23.30 -13.66
N ALA A 364 16.18 -23.23 -14.38
CA ALA A 364 15.71 -21.98 -14.98
C ALA A 364 15.24 -20.97 -13.90
N ARG A 365 14.43 -21.42 -12.93
CA ARG A 365 13.95 -20.55 -11.84
C ARG A 365 15.05 -20.13 -10.88
N LEU A 366 16.11 -20.94 -10.73
CA LEU A 366 17.29 -20.55 -9.97
C LEU A 366 18.05 -19.39 -10.65
N ARG A 367 18.20 -19.42 -11.98
CA ARG A 367 18.79 -18.28 -12.72
C ARG A 367 17.92 -17.03 -12.61
N ASP A 368 16.61 -17.15 -12.77
CA ASP A 368 15.69 -16.02 -12.56
C ASP A 368 15.86 -15.45 -11.13
N LEU A 369 16.05 -16.31 -10.13
CA LEU A 369 16.27 -15.88 -8.75
C LEU A 369 17.59 -15.12 -8.58
N GLU A 370 18.69 -15.60 -9.17
CA GLU A 370 19.99 -14.92 -9.16
C GLU A 370 19.86 -13.49 -9.74
N GLU A 371 19.17 -13.34 -10.88
CA GLU A 371 18.89 -12.03 -11.48
C GLU A 371 18.06 -11.13 -10.55
N GLN A 372 17.08 -11.69 -9.84
CA GLN A 372 16.31 -10.91 -8.87
C GLN A 372 17.15 -10.45 -7.67
N VAL A 373 18.10 -11.26 -7.20
CA VAL A 373 19.01 -10.86 -6.11
C VAL A 373 19.94 -9.74 -6.57
N GLU A 374 20.48 -9.82 -7.78
CA GLU A 374 21.25 -8.72 -8.37
C GLU A 374 20.41 -7.45 -8.51
N ARG A 375 19.13 -7.58 -8.93
CA ARG A 375 18.21 -6.44 -9.00
C ARG A 375 17.97 -5.81 -7.63
N VAL A 376 17.75 -6.62 -6.59
CA VAL A 376 17.63 -6.13 -5.21
C VAL A 376 18.90 -5.36 -4.82
N ALA A 377 20.08 -5.90 -5.11
CA ALA A 377 21.34 -5.24 -4.77
C ALA A 377 21.56 -3.93 -5.53
N ALA A 378 21.20 -3.88 -6.82
CA ALA A 378 21.26 -2.66 -7.63
C ALA A 378 20.34 -1.56 -7.08
N ILE A 379 19.07 -1.88 -6.79
CA ILE A 379 18.11 -0.92 -6.22
C ILE A 379 18.59 -0.38 -4.88
N MET A 380 19.14 -1.27 -4.05
CA MET A 380 19.61 -0.94 -2.72
C MET A 380 21.05 -0.41 -2.69
N GLU A 381 21.69 -0.24 -3.85
CA GLU A 381 23.05 0.27 -4.04
C GLU A 381 24.08 -0.49 -3.19
N GLY A 382 24.18 -1.80 -3.45
CA GLY A 382 25.13 -2.69 -2.83
C GLY A 382 25.54 -3.84 -3.74
N THR A 383 26.16 -4.85 -3.14
CA THR A 383 26.67 -6.05 -3.81
C THR A 383 25.87 -7.25 -3.33
N ALA A 384 25.32 -8.00 -4.27
CA ALA A 384 24.49 -9.17 -4.02
C ALA A 384 25.30 -10.33 -3.44
N GLU A 385 24.63 -11.09 -2.58
CA GLU A 385 25.00 -12.46 -2.24
C GLU A 385 23.73 -13.27 -2.01
N LEU A 386 23.61 -14.41 -2.70
CA LEU A 386 22.47 -15.30 -2.57
C LEU A 386 22.83 -16.52 -1.70
N THR A 387 21.95 -16.82 -0.75
CA THR A 387 21.87 -18.12 -0.07
C THR A 387 20.48 -18.71 -0.31
N VAL A 388 20.41 -19.95 -0.82
CA VAL A 388 19.16 -20.71 -0.89
C VAL A 388 19.11 -21.64 0.33
N GLY A 389 18.12 -21.44 1.20
CA GLY A 389 18.00 -22.16 2.46
C GLY A 389 16.94 -21.57 3.40
N PRO A 390 16.76 -22.14 4.60
CA PRO A 390 15.73 -21.70 5.53
C PRO A 390 15.94 -20.25 6.00
N VAL A 391 14.87 -19.46 6.01
CA VAL A 391 14.82 -18.12 6.60
C VAL A 391 14.42 -18.28 8.07
N THR A 392 15.39 -18.17 8.97
CA THR A 392 15.23 -18.44 10.41
C THR A 392 14.76 -17.23 11.22
N VAL A 393 14.62 -16.07 10.59
CA VAL A 393 14.19 -14.84 11.26
C VAL A 393 12.67 -14.76 11.38
N GLY A 394 12.21 -14.11 12.45
CA GLY A 394 10.78 -13.90 12.72
C GLY A 394 10.11 -12.90 11.77
N PRO A 395 8.78 -12.72 11.90
CA PRO A 395 8.06 -11.69 11.16
C PRO A 395 8.64 -10.29 11.47
N HIS A 396 8.72 -9.44 10.44
CA HIS A 396 9.26 -8.07 10.52
C HIS A 396 10.73 -7.93 10.98
N ALA A 397 11.51 -9.00 10.92
CA ALA A 397 12.92 -9.01 11.33
C ALA A 397 13.89 -8.29 10.38
#